data_AF-A0A2Z5JNR3-F1
#
_entry.id   AF-A0A2Z5JNR3-F1
#
_cell.length_a   1.000
_cell.length_b   1.000
_cell.length_c   1.000
_cell.angle_alpha   90.00
_cell.angle_beta   90.00
_cell.angle_gamma   90.00
#
_symmetry.space_group_name_H-M   'P 1'
#
loop_
_entity.id
_entity.type
_entity.pdbx_description
1 polymer ?
#
loop_
_entity_poly.entity_id
_entity_poly.type
_entity_poly.pdbx_seq_one_letter_code
_entity_poly.pdbx_strand_id
1 'polypeptide(L)'
;MRSRTGVFVGQFLFAALCLSTGPIFLVLGYAAWHDGAGWGLAVSAAGAVVTVMIPVSAAGTTRQIYTRITRGDHVKGGGGAYGDDTFVMLAPRSAPGPTGARLVRADVLEASLVRYSPEGEATFTTHYGNYAPAEFTPVIRMRLRVHTVDQADGADGRAGFEVTDEWRVPPLCLSAITAGRLVVLVDPVGPEGSGKVDVQWPRSTLLAGTRTCRVIDLEGRLTDVTRRPGRQLAQMRISREVGGVEMVGDTIDLRRLDAETAARYAALAARARACPEDRAPVTEPGEEARLLVDELPGEEGGFGHVGRGWSRRGGRLVRARFLEMRGRTTFQDHGPVLDTVLRIRPADGTRPFDVARRLTVPMNYLVVLHHTREVVLSVSPNGRSYDIDWSRTNLLAGVTTATVIAPDGREIPVPRRSDALWPLMNLLASHAVSNPSPVLDLRKRRTGPVVGAVMGVLLDRGLTRTDHRA
;
A
#
# COMPACT_ATOMS: atom_id res chain seq x y z
N MET A 1 13.06 -5.81 -17.92
CA MET A 1 11.59 -5.73 -18.06
C MET A 1 11.13 -6.66 -19.19
N ARG A 2 10.32 -7.68 -18.91
CA ARG A 2 9.74 -8.55 -19.96
C ARG A 2 8.82 -7.72 -20.86
N SER A 3 8.92 -7.87 -22.19
CA SER A 3 8.01 -7.21 -23.12
C SER A 3 6.59 -7.76 -22.92
N ARG A 4 5.55 -6.93 -23.15
CA ARG A 4 4.15 -7.39 -23.10
C ARG A 4 3.92 -8.61 -23.98
N THR A 5 4.60 -8.65 -25.12
CA THR A 5 4.59 -9.77 -26.06
C THR A 5 5.20 -11.03 -25.45
N GLY A 6 6.36 -10.92 -24.77
CA GLY A 6 6.97 -12.07 -24.10
C GLY A 6 6.11 -12.65 -22.97
N VAL A 7 5.46 -11.78 -22.17
CA VAL A 7 4.51 -12.22 -21.14
C VAL A 7 3.28 -12.86 -21.76
N PHE A 8 2.73 -12.26 -22.83
CA PHE A 8 1.58 -12.81 -23.55
C PHE A 8 1.87 -14.19 -24.14
N VAL A 9 3.01 -14.36 -24.80
CA VAL A 9 3.40 -15.64 -25.40
C VAL A 9 3.53 -16.71 -24.32
N GLY A 10 4.18 -16.41 -23.19
CA GLY A 10 4.28 -17.35 -22.07
C GLY A 10 2.90 -17.74 -21.51
N GLN A 11 2.01 -16.77 -21.30
CA GLN A 11 0.65 -17.02 -20.80
C GLN A 11 -0.23 -17.73 -21.82
N PHE A 12 -0.04 -17.47 -23.11
CA PHE A 12 -0.74 -18.16 -24.19
C PHE A 12 -0.35 -19.63 -24.25
N LEU A 13 0.95 -19.94 -24.17
CA LEU A 13 1.42 -21.33 -24.12
C LEU A 13 0.89 -22.07 -22.89
N PHE A 14 0.90 -21.42 -21.72
CA PHE A 14 0.36 -22.00 -20.49
C PHE A 14 -1.16 -22.24 -20.59
N ALA A 15 -1.93 -21.26 -21.04
CA ALA A 15 -3.37 -21.40 -21.24
C ALA A 15 -3.71 -22.47 -22.29
N ALA A 16 -2.93 -22.54 -23.38
CA ALA A 16 -3.09 -23.56 -24.41
C ALA A 16 -2.82 -24.97 -23.87
N LEU A 17 -1.86 -25.14 -22.97
CA LEU A 17 -1.60 -26.41 -22.30
C LEU A 17 -2.77 -26.81 -21.39
N CYS A 18 -3.21 -25.89 -20.51
CA CYS A 18 -4.30 -26.14 -19.56
C CYS A 18 -5.66 -26.38 -20.24
N LEU A 19 -5.91 -25.76 -21.40
CA LEU A 19 -7.18 -25.84 -22.14
C LEU A 19 -7.02 -26.62 -23.46
N SER A 20 -6.01 -27.48 -23.55
CA SER A 20 -5.69 -28.28 -24.74
C SER A 20 -6.82 -29.22 -25.16
N THR A 21 -7.72 -29.58 -24.24
CA THR A 21 -8.93 -30.35 -24.50
C THR A 21 -9.88 -29.63 -25.47
N GLY A 22 -9.90 -28.29 -25.49
CA GLY A 22 -10.74 -27.51 -26.41
C GLY A 22 -10.43 -27.77 -27.87
N PRO A 23 -9.19 -27.50 -28.34
CA PRO A 23 -8.76 -27.82 -29.70
C PRO A 23 -8.97 -29.29 -30.09
N ILE A 24 -8.76 -30.23 -29.15
CA ILE A 24 -8.96 -31.66 -29.39
C ILE A 24 -10.44 -31.96 -29.63
N PHE A 25 -11.34 -31.48 -28.77
CA PHE A 25 -12.79 -31.65 -28.96
C PHE A 25 -13.32 -30.92 -30.19
N LEU A 26 -12.76 -29.77 -30.55
CA LEU A 26 -13.09 -29.05 -31.77
C LEU A 26 -12.87 -29.95 -33.00
N VAL A 27 -11.67 -30.56 -33.10
CA VAL A 27 -11.28 -31.41 -34.23
C VAL A 27 -12.07 -32.73 -34.23
N LEU A 28 -12.21 -33.39 -33.08
CA LEU A 28 -12.97 -34.64 -32.96
C LEU A 28 -14.45 -34.45 -33.25
N GLY A 29 -15.06 -33.39 -32.73
CA GLY A 29 -16.44 -33.05 -33.02
C GLY A 29 -16.66 -32.73 -34.49
N TYR A 30 -15.68 -32.08 -35.14
CA TYR A 30 -15.78 -31.69 -36.54
C TYR A 30 -15.73 -32.93 -37.45
N ALA A 31 -14.80 -33.85 -37.17
CA ALA A 31 -14.72 -35.13 -37.86
C ALA A 31 -16.00 -35.96 -37.65
N ALA A 32 -16.50 -36.07 -36.42
CA ALA A 32 -17.72 -36.80 -36.12
C ALA A 32 -18.97 -36.19 -36.78
N TRP A 33 -19.05 -34.85 -36.84
CA TRP A 33 -20.14 -34.17 -37.55
C TRP A 33 -20.08 -34.41 -39.05
N HIS A 34 -18.88 -34.36 -39.64
CA HIS A 34 -18.66 -34.67 -41.05
C HIS A 34 -19.05 -36.11 -41.40
N ASP A 35 -18.83 -37.06 -40.48
CA ASP A 35 -19.22 -38.46 -40.63
C ASP A 35 -20.70 -38.73 -40.28
N GLY A 36 -21.50 -37.69 -40.04
CA GLY A 36 -22.95 -37.79 -39.83
C GLY A 36 -23.37 -38.13 -38.41
N ALA A 37 -22.47 -38.09 -37.42
CA ALA A 37 -22.82 -38.32 -36.04
C ALA A 37 -23.56 -37.10 -35.44
N GLY A 38 -24.78 -37.31 -34.95
CA GLY A 38 -25.65 -36.24 -34.44
C GLY A 38 -25.10 -35.46 -33.23
N TRP A 39 -24.11 -35.99 -32.51
CA TRP A 39 -23.47 -35.32 -31.38
C TRP A 39 -22.24 -34.47 -31.78
N GLY A 40 -21.72 -34.64 -33.01
CA GLY A 40 -20.48 -33.99 -33.46
C GLY A 40 -20.54 -32.47 -33.39
N LEU A 41 -21.66 -31.87 -33.77
CA LEU A 41 -21.85 -30.41 -33.76
C LEU A 41 -21.81 -29.83 -32.33
N ALA A 42 -22.39 -30.54 -31.34
CA ALA A 42 -22.36 -30.11 -29.95
C ALA A 42 -20.94 -30.17 -29.36
N VAL A 43 -20.19 -31.23 -29.69
CA VAL A 43 -18.78 -31.39 -29.25
C VAL A 43 -17.87 -30.37 -29.94
N SER A 44 -18.07 -30.09 -31.23
CA SER A 44 -17.37 -29.00 -31.92
C SER A 44 -17.64 -27.64 -31.31
N ALA A 45 -18.91 -27.32 -31.02
CA ALA A 45 -19.27 -26.05 -30.41
C ALA A 45 -18.64 -25.88 -29.02
N ALA A 46 -18.67 -26.93 -28.18
CA ALA A 46 -18.00 -26.92 -26.89
C ALA A 46 -16.47 -26.76 -27.04
N GLY A 47 -15.86 -27.50 -27.96
CA GLY A 47 -14.44 -27.37 -28.30
C GLY A 47 -14.07 -25.95 -28.73
N ALA A 48 -14.86 -25.34 -29.62
CA ALA A 48 -14.67 -23.97 -30.08
C ALA A 48 -14.72 -22.95 -28.95
N VAL A 49 -15.69 -23.07 -28.03
CA VAL A 49 -15.79 -22.19 -26.87
C VAL A 49 -14.52 -22.30 -26.02
N VAL A 50 -14.06 -23.52 -25.70
CA VAL A 50 -12.85 -23.72 -24.91
C VAL A 50 -11.59 -23.22 -25.64
N THR A 51 -11.49 -23.42 -26.96
CA THR A 51 -10.39 -22.91 -27.77
C THR A 51 -10.36 -21.38 -27.80
N VAL A 52 -11.50 -20.72 -27.93
CA VAL A 52 -11.61 -19.24 -27.88
C VAL A 52 -11.26 -18.72 -26.48
N MET A 53 -11.51 -19.50 -25.42
CA MET A 53 -11.12 -19.12 -24.06
C MET A 53 -9.60 -19.11 -23.85
N ILE A 54 -8.79 -19.77 -24.68
CA ILE A 54 -7.31 -19.73 -24.61
C ILE A 54 -6.78 -18.29 -24.77
N PRO A 55 -6.98 -17.59 -25.91
CA PRO A 55 -6.51 -16.21 -26.06
C PRO A 55 -7.19 -15.24 -25.10
N VAL A 56 -8.45 -15.48 -24.71
CA VAL A 56 -9.15 -14.63 -23.73
C VAL A 56 -8.51 -14.74 -22.35
N SER A 57 -8.24 -15.97 -21.89
CA SER A 57 -7.56 -16.25 -20.62
C SER A 57 -6.15 -15.69 -20.64
N ALA A 58 -5.37 -15.96 -21.70
CA ALA A 58 -4.02 -15.45 -21.86
C ALA A 58 -3.96 -13.92 -21.89
N ALA A 59 -4.90 -13.26 -22.59
CA ALA A 59 -4.99 -11.80 -22.59
C ALA A 59 -5.39 -11.25 -21.22
N GLY A 60 -6.30 -11.93 -20.52
CA GLY A 60 -6.73 -11.60 -19.17
C GLY A 60 -5.60 -11.69 -18.16
N THR A 61 -4.88 -12.81 -18.11
CA THR A 61 -3.73 -13.01 -17.21
C THR A 61 -2.57 -12.08 -17.56
N THR A 62 -2.27 -11.90 -18.85
CA THR A 62 -1.25 -10.94 -19.30
C THR A 62 -1.60 -9.52 -18.87
N ARG A 63 -2.86 -9.11 -18.97
CA ARG A 63 -3.30 -7.78 -18.51
C ARG A 63 -3.17 -7.63 -16.99
N GLN A 64 -3.35 -8.71 -16.23
CA GLN A 64 -3.17 -8.70 -14.77
C GLN A 64 -1.70 -8.60 -14.36
N ILE A 65 -0.78 -9.17 -15.16
CA ILE A 65 0.67 -9.16 -14.92
C ILE A 65 1.32 -7.89 -15.46
N TYR A 66 0.77 -7.32 -16.54
CA TYR A 66 1.29 -6.10 -17.13
C TYR A 66 0.89 -4.89 -16.29
N THR A 67 1.86 -4.21 -15.68
CA THR A 67 1.63 -3.13 -14.70
C THR A 67 1.10 -1.82 -15.30
N ARG A 68 1.11 -1.68 -16.62
CA ARG A 68 0.71 -0.45 -17.32
C ARG A 68 -0.76 -0.11 -17.11
N ILE A 69 -1.01 1.07 -16.57
CA ILE A 69 -2.33 1.68 -16.39
C ILE A 69 -2.73 2.40 -17.69
N THR A 70 -4.00 2.31 -18.07
CA THR A 70 -4.58 3.02 -19.22
C THR A 70 -5.89 3.69 -18.83
N ARG A 71 -6.36 4.67 -19.62
CA ARG A 71 -7.67 5.32 -19.38
C ARG A 71 -8.86 4.35 -19.43
N GLY A 72 -8.71 3.19 -20.10
CA GLY A 72 -9.73 2.15 -20.13
C GLY A 72 -9.89 1.37 -18.81
N ASP A 73 -8.97 1.56 -17.86
CA ASP A 73 -9.01 0.95 -16.51
C ASP A 73 -9.80 1.83 -15.50
N HIS A 74 -10.45 2.90 -15.99
CA HIS A 74 -11.25 3.81 -15.18
C HIS A 74 -12.36 3.04 -14.44
N VAL A 75 -12.51 3.32 -13.14
CA VAL A 75 -13.60 2.77 -12.34
C VAL A 75 -14.91 3.39 -12.84
N LYS A 76 -15.75 2.60 -13.51
CA LYS A 76 -17.10 3.05 -13.91
C LYS A 76 -17.95 3.13 -12.64
N GLY A 77 -18.68 4.24 -12.47
CA GLY A 77 -19.39 4.61 -11.24
C GLY A 77 -20.16 3.45 -10.59
N GLY A 78 -19.97 3.28 -9.28
CA GLY A 78 -20.65 2.26 -8.48
C GLY A 78 -20.09 2.04 -7.06
N GLY A 79 -18.82 2.36 -6.79
CA GLY A 79 -18.27 2.36 -5.43
C GLY A 79 -18.30 3.78 -4.85
N GLY A 80 -18.73 3.93 -3.59
CA GLY A 80 -18.87 5.24 -2.92
C GLY A 80 -17.69 6.18 -3.18
N ALA A 81 -17.98 7.45 -3.44
CA ALA A 81 -16.96 8.43 -3.80
C ALA A 81 -15.90 8.52 -2.68
N TYR A 82 -14.71 7.95 -2.90
CA TYR A 82 -13.59 8.13 -2.00
C TYR A 82 -13.30 9.63 -1.89
N GLY A 83 -13.46 10.21 -0.70
CA GLY A 83 -12.99 11.57 -0.43
C GLY A 83 -11.47 11.65 -0.56
N ASP A 84 -10.92 12.84 -0.80
CA ASP A 84 -9.48 13.03 -1.03
C ASP A 84 -8.58 12.56 0.13
N ASP A 85 -9.13 12.56 1.34
CA ASP A 85 -8.44 12.09 2.55
C ASP A 85 -8.74 10.64 2.91
N THR A 86 -9.45 9.90 2.07
CA THR A 86 -9.85 8.51 2.33
C THR A 86 -8.73 7.54 1.96
N PHE A 87 -8.51 6.53 2.79
CA PHE A 87 -7.71 5.38 2.41
C PHE A 87 -8.24 4.09 3.03
N VAL A 88 -8.80 3.25 2.17
CA VAL A 88 -9.34 1.94 2.52
C VAL A 88 -8.24 0.90 2.44
N MET A 89 -8.05 0.16 3.52
CA MET A 89 -7.14 -0.97 3.56
C MET A 89 -7.88 -2.22 4.00
N LEU A 90 -7.93 -3.22 3.12
CA LEU A 90 -8.50 -4.53 3.39
C LEU A 90 -7.36 -5.50 3.74
N ALA A 91 -6.93 -5.42 5.00
CA ALA A 91 -5.93 -6.31 5.59
C ALA A 91 -6.52 -7.69 5.96
N PRO A 92 -5.70 -8.76 6.04
CA PRO A 92 -6.15 -10.09 6.45
C PRO A 92 -6.78 -10.09 7.85
N ARG A 93 -7.82 -10.89 8.10
CA ARG A 93 -8.44 -10.99 9.42
C ARG A 93 -7.45 -11.51 10.47
N SER A 94 -7.42 -10.90 11.64
CA SER A 94 -6.76 -11.49 12.81
C SER A 94 -7.59 -12.66 13.35
N ALA A 95 -6.92 -13.68 13.88
CA ALA A 95 -7.59 -14.76 14.59
C ALA A 95 -8.39 -14.21 15.79
N PRO A 96 -9.58 -14.76 16.07
CA PRO A 96 -10.25 -14.47 17.33
C PRO A 96 -9.37 -14.98 18.45
N GLY A 97 -8.81 -14.08 19.27
CA GLY A 97 -8.02 -14.50 20.43
C GLY A 97 -8.89 -15.21 21.47
N PRO A 98 -8.27 -15.83 22.48
CA PRO A 98 -8.97 -16.69 23.41
C PRO A 98 -9.99 -15.92 24.26
N THR A 99 -10.96 -16.67 24.79
CA THR A 99 -11.98 -16.15 25.70
C THR A 99 -11.30 -15.52 26.91
N GLY A 100 -11.69 -14.28 27.26
CA GLY A 100 -11.10 -13.55 28.38
C GLY A 100 -9.83 -12.74 28.05
N ALA A 101 -9.23 -12.88 26.87
CA ALA A 101 -8.12 -12.03 26.46
C ALA A 101 -8.55 -10.56 26.42
N ARG A 102 -7.68 -9.64 26.82
CA ARG A 102 -7.98 -8.20 26.90
C ARG A 102 -7.39 -7.46 25.71
N LEU A 103 -8.19 -6.57 25.10
CA LEU A 103 -7.73 -5.73 23.98
C LEU A 103 -7.11 -4.43 24.51
N VAL A 104 -5.81 -4.28 24.30
CA VAL A 104 -5.02 -3.15 24.80
C VAL A 104 -4.12 -2.56 23.71
N ARG A 105 -3.63 -1.35 23.97
CA ARG A 105 -2.61 -0.70 23.15
C ARG A 105 -1.23 -1.27 23.51
N ALA A 106 -0.36 -1.41 22.52
CA ALA A 106 1.07 -1.58 22.72
C ALA A 106 1.84 -0.61 21.83
N ASP A 107 2.96 -0.10 22.34
CA ASP A 107 3.88 0.74 21.56
C ASP A 107 5.08 -0.08 21.11
N VAL A 108 5.52 0.13 19.87
CA VAL A 108 6.74 -0.50 19.33
C VAL A 108 7.93 0.37 19.70
N LEU A 109 8.80 -0.17 20.54
CA LEU A 109 10.03 0.48 20.98
C LEU A 109 11.15 0.25 19.95
N GLU A 110 11.31 -0.99 19.50
CA GLU A 110 12.31 -1.41 18.52
C GLU A 110 11.71 -2.46 17.59
N ALA A 111 12.19 -2.51 16.34
CA ALA A 111 11.87 -3.56 15.40
C ALA A 111 13.07 -3.88 14.50
N SER A 112 13.30 -5.16 14.23
CA SER A 112 14.31 -5.63 13.27
C SER A 112 13.82 -6.84 12.48
N LEU A 113 14.23 -6.97 11.22
CA LEU A 113 13.88 -8.10 10.40
C LEU A 113 14.69 -9.34 10.85
N VAL A 114 13.99 -10.42 11.20
CA VAL A 114 14.63 -11.69 11.54
C VAL A 114 14.84 -12.51 10.28
N ARG A 115 13.77 -12.68 9.50
CA ARG A 115 13.82 -13.41 8.25
C ARG A 115 12.76 -12.94 7.29
N TYR A 116 13.15 -12.94 6.02
CA TYR A 116 12.28 -12.89 4.87
C TYR A 116 12.96 -13.77 3.83
N SER A 117 12.36 -14.92 3.51
CA SER A 117 12.93 -15.85 2.53
C SER A 117 12.07 -15.84 1.28
N PRO A 118 12.40 -15.02 0.28
CA PRO A 118 11.87 -15.18 -1.06
C PRO A 118 12.66 -16.28 -1.77
N GLU A 119 12.77 -17.49 -1.20
CA GLU A 119 13.59 -18.58 -1.78
C GLU A 119 13.05 -19.12 -3.13
N GLY A 120 11.93 -18.58 -3.61
CA GLY A 120 11.52 -18.78 -4.99
C GLY A 120 12.12 -17.73 -5.93
N GLU A 121 12.98 -18.14 -6.86
CA GLU A 121 13.18 -17.47 -8.17
C GLU A 121 11.87 -17.38 -9.01
N ALA A 122 10.73 -17.78 -8.43
CA ALA A 122 9.42 -17.62 -8.98
C ALA A 122 9.07 -16.13 -9.10
N THR A 123 9.31 -15.57 -10.28
CA THR A 123 8.82 -14.24 -10.72
C THR A 123 7.32 -14.01 -10.50
N PHE A 124 6.54 -15.01 -10.10
CA PHE A 124 5.11 -14.92 -9.77
C PHE A 124 4.64 -16.20 -9.06
N THR A 125 4.14 -16.10 -7.83
CA THR A 125 3.52 -17.24 -7.12
C THR A 125 2.11 -16.87 -6.68
N THR A 126 1.12 -17.69 -7.04
CA THR A 126 -0.27 -17.52 -6.60
C THR A 126 -0.71 -18.74 -5.80
N HIS A 127 -1.21 -18.53 -4.60
CA HIS A 127 -1.77 -19.59 -3.76
C HIS A 127 -3.29 -19.64 -3.88
N TYR A 128 -3.84 -20.86 -3.88
CA TYR A 128 -5.27 -21.08 -4.00
C TYR A 128 -5.98 -21.00 -2.63
N GLY A 129 -7.21 -20.47 -2.63
CA GLY A 129 -8.04 -20.34 -1.42
C GLY A 129 -7.66 -19.17 -0.52
N ASN A 130 -8.03 -19.25 0.76
CA ASN A 130 -7.70 -18.23 1.79
C ASN A 130 -6.32 -18.46 2.43
N TYR A 131 -5.44 -19.20 1.75
CA TYR A 131 -4.13 -19.54 2.27
C TYR A 131 -3.20 -18.32 2.23
N ALA A 132 -2.66 -17.94 3.39
CA ALA A 132 -1.62 -16.92 3.50
C ALA A 132 -0.25 -17.62 3.63
N PRO A 133 0.62 -17.54 2.61
CA PRO A 133 1.89 -18.26 2.60
C PRO A 133 2.87 -17.74 3.66
N ALA A 134 3.47 -18.68 4.38
CA ALA A 134 4.43 -18.43 5.44
C ALA A 134 5.77 -17.87 4.92
N GLU A 135 6.16 -18.21 3.70
CA GLU A 135 7.42 -17.85 3.03
C GLU A 135 7.50 -16.36 2.68
N PHE A 136 6.40 -15.77 2.20
CA PHE A 136 6.37 -14.37 1.75
C PHE A 136 5.91 -13.38 2.83
N THR A 137 5.83 -13.83 4.08
CA THR A 137 5.44 -12.99 5.22
C THR A 137 6.68 -12.75 6.09
N PRO A 138 7.16 -11.49 6.22
CA PRO A 138 8.34 -11.20 7.03
C PRO A 138 8.10 -11.57 8.49
N VAL A 139 9.13 -12.13 9.11
CA VAL A 139 9.20 -12.32 10.56
C VAL A 139 10.05 -11.21 11.13
N ILE A 140 9.45 -10.43 12.01
CA ILE A 140 10.03 -9.23 12.60
C ILE A 140 10.10 -9.45 14.11
N ARG A 141 11.29 -9.25 14.67
CA ARG A 141 11.48 -9.18 16.11
C ARG A 141 11.08 -7.78 16.55
N MET A 142 10.21 -7.68 17.55
CA MET A 142 9.82 -6.39 18.10
C MET A 142 10.02 -6.37 19.61
N ARG A 143 10.37 -5.20 20.14
CA ARG A 143 10.25 -4.93 21.58
C ARG A 143 9.05 -4.03 21.78
N LEU A 144 8.05 -4.53 22.51
CA LEU A 144 6.76 -3.86 22.70
C LEU A 144 6.62 -3.41 24.15
N ARG A 145 6.06 -2.22 24.36
CA ARG A 145 5.52 -1.79 25.66
C ARG A 145 4.00 -1.95 25.64
N VAL A 146 3.50 -2.90 26.43
CA VAL A 146 2.08 -3.23 26.52
C VAL A 146 1.45 -2.45 27.66
N HIS A 147 0.41 -1.68 27.36
CA HIS A 147 -0.29 -0.83 28.33
C HIS A 147 -1.40 -1.60 29.04
N THR A 148 -1.59 -1.36 30.34
CA THR A 148 -2.73 -1.89 31.09
C THR A 148 -4.02 -1.12 30.76
N VAL A 149 -5.17 -1.78 30.97
CA VAL A 149 -6.50 -1.25 30.58
C VAL A 149 -6.82 0.08 31.25
N ASP A 150 -6.36 0.26 32.50
CA ASP A 150 -6.66 1.44 33.34
C ASP A 150 -5.80 2.67 32.99
N GLN A 151 -4.73 2.51 32.20
CA GLN A 151 -3.86 3.61 31.76
C GLN A 151 -4.28 4.26 30.44
N ALA A 152 -5.29 3.74 29.76
CA ALA A 152 -5.80 4.34 28.53
C ALA A 152 -6.45 5.72 28.74
N ASP A 153 -6.74 6.11 29.99
CA ASP A 153 -7.28 7.40 30.40
C ASP A 153 -6.22 8.24 31.16
N GLY A 154 -5.20 8.72 30.46
CA GLY A 154 -4.50 9.97 30.79
C GLY A 154 -3.75 10.12 32.13
N ALA A 155 -3.26 9.05 32.77
CA ALA A 155 -2.46 9.15 34.00
C ALA A 155 -1.00 8.64 33.84
N ASP A 156 -0.06 9.34 34.48
CA ASP A 156 1.40 9.16 34.42
C ASP A 156 1.91 7.69 34.44
N GLY A 157 2.28 7.18 33.27
CA GLY A 157 3.67 6.84 32.95
C GLY A 157 4.31 5.50 33.38
N ARG A 158 3.72 4.64 34.23
CA ARG A 158 4.52 3.49 34.78
C ARG A 158 3.88 2.10 34.97
N ALA A 159 2.69 1.79 34.42
CA ALA A 159 2.08 0.46 34.63
C ALA A 159 1.76 -0.27 33.32
N GLY A 160 2.79 -0.40 32.49
CA GLY A 160 2.84 -1.37 31.39
C GLY A 160 3.97 -2.36 31.61
N PHE A 161 3.99 -3.45 30.84
CA PHE A 161 5.12 -4.40 30.82
C PHE A 161 5.75 -4.42 29.42
N GLU A 162 7.02 -4.82 29.36
CA GLU A 162 7.71 -4.99 28.09
C GLU A 162 7.76 -6.46 27.69
N VAL A 163 7.60 -6.72 26.39
CA VAL A 163 7.73 -8.05 25.80
C VAL A 163 8.56 -7.96 24.53
N THR A 164 9.46 -8.92 24.35
CA THR A 164 10.23 -9.08 23.12
C THR A 164 9.93 -10.44 22.54
N ASP A 165 9.48 -10.47 21.29
CA ASP A 165 9.15 -11.71 20.58
C ASP A 165 9.32 -11.52 19.07
N GLU A 166 9.06 -12.58 18.31
CA GLU A 166 9.06 -12.61 16.85
C GLU A 166 7.65 -12.78 16.31
N TRP A 167 7.20 -11.83 15.50
CA TRP A 167 5.88 -11.91 14.89
C TRP A 167 5.97 -11.98 13.37
N ARG A 168 5.09 -12.80 12.80
CA ARG A 168 4.79 -12.78 11.36
C ARG A 168 3.89 -11.58 11.06
N VAL A 169 4.34 -10.73 10.16
CA VAL A 169 3.66 -9.46 9.88
C VAL A 169 3.06 -9.47 8.47
N PRO A 170 1.73 -9.40 8.33
CA PRO A 170 1.11 -9.24 7.03
C PRO A 170 1.68 -7.99 6.31
N PRO A 171 2.08 -8.08 5.03
CA PRO A 171 2.68 -6.96 4.30
C PRO A 171 1.94 -5.63 4.39
N LEU A 172 0.61 -5.64 4.26
CA LEU A 172 -0.23 -4.43 4.37
C LEU A 172 -0.18 -3.77 5.76
N CYS A 173 0.24 -4.51 6.78
CA CYS A 173 0.26 -4.06 8.16
C CYS A 173 1.65 -3.60 8.63
N LEU A 174 2.67 -3.66 7.78
CA LEU A 174 4.05 -3.26 8.13
C LEU A 174 4.14 -1.82 8.64
N SER A 175 3.39 -0.91 8.03
CA SER A 175 3.37 0.49 8.47
C SER A 175 2.86 0.71 9.90
N ALA A 176 2.12 -0.22 10.50
CA ALA A 176 1.70 -0.09 11.90
C ALA A 176 2.90 -0.22 12.85
N ILE A 177 3.92 -0.98 12.45
CA ILE A 177 5.17 -1.16 13.21
C ILE A 177 5.94 0.15 13.22
N THR A 178 6.20 0.72 12.06
CA THR A 178 6.92 2.00 11.94
C THR A 178 6.16 3.18 12.52
N ALA A 179 4.83 3.19 12.42
CA ALA A 179 4.00 4.18 13.11
C ALA A 179 4.11 4.09 14.65
N GLY A 180 4.52 2.93 15.17
CA GLY A 180 4.82 2.71 16.59
C GLY A 180 3.64 2.31 17.45
N ARG A 181 2.44 2.12 16.89
CA ARG A 181 1.20 1.88 17.64
C ARG A 181 0.52 0.61 17.17
N LEU A 182 0.44 -0.36 18.08
CA LEU A 182 -0.21 -1.64 17.85
C LEU A 182 -1.42 -1.82 18.78
N VAL A 183 -2.35 -2.66 18.33
CA VAL A 183 -3.38 -3.24 19.17
C VAL A 183 -3.00 -4.69 19.42
N VAL A 184 -3.02 -5.11 20.68
CA VAL A 184 -2.70 -6.48 21.06
C VAL A 184 -3.80 -7.08 21.92
N LEU A 185 -3.89 -8.41 21.87
CA LEU A 185 -4.63 -9.20 22.84
C LEU A 185 -3.63 -9.72 23.87
N VAL A 186 -3.96 -9.53 25.14
CA VAL A 186 -3.21 -10.07 26.27
C VAL A 186 -4.07 -11.12 26.94
N ASP A 187 -3.57 -12.35 26.97
CA ASP A 187 -4.25 -13.45 27.63
C ASP A 187 -4.33 -13.22 29.15
N PRO A 188 -5.37 -13.75 29.83
CA PRO A 188 -5.40 -13.74 31.28
C PRO A 188 -4.14 -14.42 31.84
N VAL A 189 -3.56 -13.83 32.89
CA VAL A 189 -2.35 -14.34 33.53
C VAL A 189 -2.63 -15.74 34.07
N GLY A 190 -1.93 -16.75 33.54
CA GLY A 190 -1.92 -18.09 34.08
C GLY A 190 -0.95 -18.23 35.26
N PRO A 191 -0.92 -19.38 35.95
CA PRO A 191 -0.01 -19.61 37.09
C PRO A 191 1.48 -19.55 36.72
N GLU A 192 1.85 -19.67 35.44
CA GLU A 192 3.24 -19.73 34.96
C GLU A 192 3.83 -18.39 34.47
N GLY A 193 3.10 -17.26 34.58
CA GLY A 193 3.64 -15.93 34.26
C GLY A 193 2.81 -15.10 33.28
N SER A 194 3.39 -14.02 32.77
CA SER A 194 2.73 -13.01 31.92
C SER A 194 1.99 -13.65 30.75
N GLY A 195 0.71 -13.30 30.59
CA GLY A 195 -0.13 -13.82 29.51
C GLY A 195 0.44 -13.57 28.13
N LYS A 196 0.21 -14.51 27.20
CA LYS A 196 0.65 -14.42 25.81
C LYS A 196 0.12 -13.14 25.15
N VAL A 197 0.97 -12.51 24.33
CA VAL A 197 0.66 -11.26 23.62
C VAL A 197 0.49 -11.54 22.12
N ASP A 198 -0.75 -11.41 21.63
CA ASP A 198 -1.09 -11.65 20.23
C ASP A 198 -1.48 -10.33 19.52
N VAL A 199 -0.70 -9.96 18.49
CA VAL A 199 -0.92 -8.70 17.75
C VAL A 199 -2.14 -8.77 16.84
N GLN A 200 -2.98 -7.74 16.91
CA GLN A 200 -4.20 -7.59 16.10
C GLN A 200 -3.96 -6.70 14.88
N TRP A 201 -3.26 -7.23 13.87
CA TRP A 201 -2.75 -6.46 12.73
C TRP A 201 -3.72 -5.48 12.05
N PRO A 202 -4.96 -5.84 11.65
CA PRO A 202 -5.88 -4.88 11.03
C PRO A 202 -6.36 -3.78 11.98
N ARG A 203 -6.41 -4.07 13.28
CA ARG A 203 -6.75 -3.07 14.30
C ARG A 203 -5.54 -2.16 14.55
N SER A 204 -4.32 -2.70 14.51
CA SER A 204 -3.10 -1.92 14.56
C SER A 204 -3.00 -0.92 13.40
N THR A 205 -3.37 -1.28 12.16
CA THR A 205 -3.35 -0.32 11.04
C THR A 205 -4.37 0.80 11.18
N LEU A 206 -5.50 0.55 11.86
CA LEU A 206 -6.47 1.60 12.22
C LEU A 206 -5.93 2.52 13.32
N LEU A 207 -5.34 1.94 14.37
CA LEU A 207 -4.80 2.70 15.50
C LEU A 207 -3.58 3.54 15.10
N ALA A 208 -2.72 3.00 14.24
CA ALA A 208 -1.58 3.69 13.63
C ALA A 208 -2.00 4.83 12.70
N GLY A 209 -3.27 4.88 12.28
CA GLY A 209 -3.74 5.83 11.27
C GLY A 209 -3.26 5.52 9.86
N THR A 210 -2.71 4.32 9.61
CA THR A 210 -2.44 3.84 8.26
C THR A 210 -3.75 3.79 7.48
N ARG A 211 -4.76 3.12 8.05
CA ARG A 211 -6.13 3.03 7.51
C ARG A 211 -6.98 4.15 8.11
N THR A 212 -7.79 4.82 7.28
CA THR A 212 -8.72 5.83 7.77
C THR A 212 -9.90 5.17 8.48
N CYS A 213 -10.47 5.89 9.44
CA CYS A 213 -11.65 5.45 10.17
C CYS A 213 -12.58 6.64 10.40
N ARG A 214 -13.83 6.50 9.99
CA ARG A 214 -14.88 7.50 10.16
C ARG A 214 -16.13 6.85 10.72
N VAL A 215 -16.94 7.65 11.41
CA VAL A 215 -18.21 7.19 11.97
C VAL A 215 -19.32 8.14 11.56
N ILE A 216 -20.39 7.59 11.00
CA ILE A 216 -21.65 8.31 10.80
C ILE A 216 -22.51 8.07 12.03
N ASP A 217 -22.81 9.12 12.79
CA ASP A 217 -23.64 9.01 13.99
C ASP A 217 -25.12 8.75 13.66
N LEU A 218 -25.95 8.56 14.70
CA LEU A 218 -27.38 8.32 14.56
C LEU A 218 -28.12 9.49 13.87
N GLU A 219 -27.57 10.70 13.96
CA GLU A 219 -28.09 11.89 13.27
C GLU A 219 -27.55 12.05 11.84
N GLY A 220 -26.71 11.13 11.37
CA GLY A 220 -26.13 11.16 10.03
C GLY A 220 -24.88 12.04 9.88
N ARG A 221 -24.31 12.54 10.98
CA ARG A 221 -23.08 13.36 10.93
C ARG A 221 -21.84 12.48 10.85
N LEU A 222 -20.97 12.79 9.90
CA LEU A 222 -19.68 12.10 9.72
C LEU A 222 -18.62 12.71 10.65
N THR A 223 -17.97 11.86 11.44
CA THR A 223 -16.83 12.25 12.29
C THR A 223 -15.60 11.43 11.95
N ASP A 224 -14.47 12.11 11.74
CA ASP A 224 -13.17 11.46 11.56
C ASP A 224 -12.56 11.05 12.91
N VAL A 225 -12.32 9.75 13.06
CA VAL A 225 -11.74 9.16 14.28
C VAL A 225 -10.32 8.64 14.05
N THR A 226 -9.74 8.89 12.87
CA THR A 226 -8.39 8.47 12.50
C THR A 226 -7.35 9.14 13.40
N ARG A 227 -6.45 8.32 13.97
CA ARG A 227 -5.41 8.74 14.93
C ARG A 227 -5.97 9.38 16.20
N ARG A 228 -7.08 8.86 16.72
CA ARG A 228 -7.58 9.15 18.07
C ARG A 228 -7.52 7.85 18.89
N PRO A 229 -6.32 7.46 19.39
CA PRO A 229 -6.08 6.13 19.92
C PRO A 229 -7.04 5.69 21.02
N GLY A 230 -7.36 6.54 21.98
CA GLY A 230 -8.28 6.25 23.07
C GLY A 230 -9.69 5.96 22.54
N ARG A 231 -10.22 6.85 21.70
CA ARG A 231 -11.52 6.67 21.04
C ARG A 231 -11.55 5.41 20.18
N GLN A 232 -10.53 5.19 19.35
CA GLN A 232 -10.47 4.03 18.45
C GLN A 232 -10.38 2.72 19.24
N LEU A 233 -9.59 2.67 20.31
CA LEU A 233 -9.46 1.48 21.15
C LEU A 233 -10.78 1.14 21.84
N ALA A 234 -11.50 2.14 22.35
CA ALA A 234 -12.84 1.96 22.92
C ALA A 234 -13.83 1.42 21.88
N GLN A 235 -13.82 1.94 20.65
CA GLN A 235 -14.65 1.41 19.55
C GLN A 235 -14.31 -0.06 19.23
N MET A 236 -13.03 -0.40 19.18
CA MET A 236 -12.60 -1.78 18.90
C MET A 236 -13.00 -2.76 19.99
N ARG A 237 -13.07 -2.32 21.26
CA ARG A 237 -13.59 -3.13 22.38
C ARG A 237 -15.07 -3.40 22.21
N ILE A 238 -15.89 -2.37 21.97
CA ILE A 238 -17.33 -2.53 21.66
C ILE A 238 -17.50 -3.48 20.47
N SER A 239 -16.80 -3.22 19.36
CA SER A 239 -16.85 -4.08 18.17
C SER A 239 -16.54 -5.54 18.48
N ARG A 240 -15.56 -5.80 19.35
CA ARG A 240 -15.14 -7.16 19.66
C ARG A 240 -16.18 -7.90 20.51
N GLU A 241 -16.78 -7.21 21.49
CA GLU A 241 -17.79 -7.80 22.37
C GLU A 241 -19.04 -8.25 21.59
N VAL A 242 -19.42 -7.51 20.56
CA VAL A 242 -20.60 -7.83 19.73
C VAL A 242 -20.29 -8.77 18.56
N GLY A 243 -19.10 -9.39 18.54
CA GLY A 243 -18.68 -10.34 17.49
C GLY A 243 -18.15 -9.67 16.20
N GLY A 244 -18.09 -8.35 16.15
CA GLY A 244 -17.56 -7.55 15.06
C GLY A 244 -18.56 -6.51 14.58
N VAL A 245 -18.05 -5.36 14.14
CA VAL A 245 -18.84 -4.34 13.45
C VAL A 245 -18.29 -4.20 12.04
N GLU A 246 -19.17 -4.28 11.05
CA GLU A 246 -18.79 -4.09 9.66
C GLU A 246 -18.41 -2.62 9.41
N MET A 247 -17.32 -2.42 8.68
CA MET A 247 -16.90 -1.12 8.20
C MET A 247 -16.95 -1.11 6.68
N VAL A 248 -17.79 -0.24 6.12
CA VAL A 248 -17.96 -0.08 4.67
C VAL A 248 -16.87 0.88 4.19
N GLY A 249 -15.84 0.32 3.55
CA GLY A 249 -14.62 1.06 3.21
C GLY A 249 -13.86 1.49 4.47
N ASP A 250 -13.99 2.76 4.82
CA ASP A 250 -13.40 3.37 6.01
C ASP A 250 -14.43 3.93 6.99
N THR A 251 -15.72 3.65 6.77
CA THR A 251 -16.81 4.24 7.53
C THR A 251 -17.66 3.19 8.25
N ILE A 252 -17.92 3.44 9.53
CA ILE A 252 -18.92 2.72 10.33
C ILE A 252 -20.19 3.58 10.39
N ASP A 253 -21.32 3.05 9.94
CA ASP A 253 -22.61 3.74 9.98
C ASP A 253 -23.45 3.22 11.15
N LEU A 254 -23.60 4.03 12.21
CA LEU A 254 -24.29 3.62 13.43
C LEU A 254 -25.78 3.31 13.18
N ARG A 255 -26.38 3.91 12.15
CA ARG A 255 -27.79 3.71 11.79
C ARG A 255 -28.06 2.31 11.22
N ARG A 256 -27.01 1.57 10.87
CA ARG A 256 -27.08 0.19 10.36
C ARG A 256 -26.82 -0.87 11.43
N LEU A 257 -26.50 -0.46 12.66
CA LEU A 257 -26.23 -1.36 13.78
C LEU A 257 -27.52 -1.63 14.57
N ASP A 258 -27.52 -2.67 15.39
CA ASP A 258 -28.57 -2.87 16.38
C ASP A 258 -28.60 -1.71 17.39
N ALA A 259 -29.75 -1.51 18.03
CA ALA A 259 -30.00 -0.35 18.87
C ALA A 259 -29.04 -0.28 20.07
N GLU A 260 -28.67 -1.42 20.67
CA GLU A 260 -27.78 -1.46 21.82
C GLU A 260 -26.35 -1.08 21.43
N THR A 261 -25.80 -1.70 20.38
CA THR A 261 -24.47 -1.38 19.86
C THR A 261 -24.40 0.08 19.40
N ALA A 262 -25.41 0.55 18.68
CA ALA A 262 -25.47 1.93 18.21
C ALA A 262 -25.48 2.93 19.39
N ALA A 263 -26.24 2.65 20.46
CA ALA A 263 -26.26 3.47 21.67
C ALA A 263 -24.89 3.52 22.36
N ARG A 264 -24.18 2.40 22.45
CA ARG A 264 -22.82 2.33 23.02
C ARG A 264 -21.82 3.18 22.22
N TYR A 265 -21.88 3.11 20.89
CA TYR A 265 -21.06 3.98 20.03
C TYR A 265 -21.45 5.45 20.13
N ALA A 266 -22.74 5.76 20.22
CA ALA A 266 -23.24 7.13 20.38
C ALA A 266 -22.79 7.73 21.72
N ALA A 267 -22.83 6.96 22.80
CA ALA A 267 -22.30 7.38 24.11
C ALA A 267 -20.79 7.68 24.04
N LEU A 268 -20.02 6.84 23.34
CA LEU A 268 -18.60 7.10 23.11
C LEU A 268 -18.36 8.37 22.27
N ALA A 269 -19.18 8.62 21.25
CA ALA A 269 -19.13 9.84 20.47
C ALA A 269 -19.50 11.08 21.30
N ALA A 270 -20.47 10.97 22.21
CA ALA A 270 -20.83 12.03 23.15
C ALA A 270 -19.68 12.34 24.12
N ARG A 271 -19.06 11.31 24.73
CA ARG A 271 -17.88 11.47 25.59
C ARG A 271 -16.73 12.16 24.85
N ALA A 272 -16.45 11.77 23.60
CA ALA A 272 -15.40 12.37 22.79
C ALA A 272 -15.69 13.83 22.37
N ARG A 273 -16.95 14.28 22.40
CA ARG A 273 -17.31 15.69 22.20
C ARG A 273 -17.13 16.50 23.48
N ALA A 274 -17.50 15.92 24.63
CA ALA A 274 -17.34 16.55 25.93
C ALA A 274 -15.85 16.65 26.34
N CYS A 275 -15.05 15.64 26.00
CA CYS A 275 -13.61 15.60 26.23
C CYS A 275 -12.90 15.23 24.92
N PRO A 276 -12.58 16.22 24.07
CA PRO A 276 -11.91 15.99 22.81
C PRO A 276 -10.51 15.40 23.00
N GLU A 277 -10.27 14.24 22.38
CA GLU A 277 -8.93 13.66 22.28
C GLU A 277 -8.16 14.29 21.12
N ASP A 278 -6.93 14.72 21.39
CA ASP A 278 -6.01 15.22 20.37
C ASP A 278 -5.63 14.12 19.37
N ARG A 279 -5.35 14.57 18.14
CA ARG A 279 -4.94 13.66 17.08
C ARG A 279 -3.49 13.27 17.32
N ALA A 280 -3.25 11.99 17.55
CA ALA A 280 -1.91 11.47 17.76
C ALA A 280 -1.02 11.74 16.51
N PRO A 281 0.30 11.91 16.71
CA PRO A 281 1.22 12.18 15.60
C PRO A 281 1.17 11.06 14.55
N VAL A 282 1.69 11.34 13.35
CA VAL A 282 1.77 10.31 12.29
C VAL A 282 2.60 9.13 12.78
N THR A 283 3.65 9.43 13.55
CA THR A 283 4.58 8.45 14.08
C THR A 283 4.96 8.82 15.51
N GLU A 284 5.08 7.82 16.38
CA GLU A 284 5.58 8.02 17.75
C GLU A 284 7.08 8.39 17.76
N PRO A 285 7.62 9.03 18.80
CA PRO A 285 9.06 9.20 18.96
C PRO A 285 9.82 7.86 18.82
N GLY A 286 11.05 7.92 18.30
CA GLY A 286 11.89 6.73 18.09
C GLY A 286 11.59 5.95 16.81
N GLU A 287 11.01 6.58 15.77
CA GLU A 287 10.75 5.94 14.47
C GLU A 287 12.00 5.23 13.89
N GLU A 288 13.17 5.83 14.05
CA GLU A 288 14.43 5.32 13.52
C GLU A 288 14.76 3.91 14.05
N ALA A 289 14.44 3.61 15.31
CA ALA A 289 14.70 2.32 15.95
C ALA A 289 13.78 1.18 15.47
N ARG A 290 12.79 1.49 14.62
CA ARG A 290 11.80 0.55 14.10
C ARG A 290 11.59 0.66 12.60
N LEU A 291 12.45 1.40 11.91
CA LEU A 291 12.37 1.63 10.47
C LEU A 291 12.98 0.45 9.70
N LEU A 292 12.13 -0.38 9.11
CA LEU A 292 12.54 -1.61 8.40
C LEU A 292 12.79 -1.42 6.90
N VAL A 293 12.95 -0.17 6.46
CA VAL A 293 12.93 0.19 5.03
C VAL A 293 14.12 -0.40 4.28
N ASP A 294 15.30 -0.40 4.91
CA ASP A 294 16.55 -0.88 4.32
C ASP A 294 16.69 -2.42 4.40
N GLU A 295 15.83 -3.08 5.17
CA GLU A 295 15.85 -4.53 5.40
C GLU A 295 14.86 -5.28 4.49
N LEU A 296 13.92 -4.57 3.86
CA LEU A 296 12.82 -5.14 3.08
C LEU A 296 12.95 -4.87 1.58
N PRO A 297 12.48 -5.79 0.71
CA PRO A 297 12.67 -5.68 -0.73
C PRO A 297 11.90 -4.49 -1.33
N GLY A 298 12.50 -3.89 -2.35
CA GLY A 298 11.91 -2.82 -3.16
C GLY A 298 12.97 -1.99 -3.87
N GLU A 299 12.56 -1.16 -4.82
CA GLU A 299 13.47 -0.24 -5.48
C GLU A 299 13.98 0.81 -4.48
N GLU A 300 15.25 1.19 -4.56
CA GLU A 300 15.76 2.34 -3.80
C GLU A 300 15.14 3.66 -4.29
N GLY A 301 14.98 4.61 -3.37
CA GLY A 301 14.53 5.95 -3.72
C GLY A 301 15.55 6.67 -4.60
N GLY A 302 15.11 7.20 -5.73
CA GLY A 302 15.96 7.97 -6.64
C GLY A 302 15.20 9.03 -7.44
N PHE A 303 15.95 9.95 -8.06
CA PHE A 303 15.34 10.95 -8.96
C PHE A 303 14.86 10.35 -10.29
N GLY A 304 15.07 9.04 -10.49
CA GLY A 304 14.54 8.19 -11.55
C GLY A 304 15.22 8.34 -12.92
N HIS A 305 14.91 7.39 -13.80
CA HIS A 305 15.36 7.42 -15.19
C HIS A 305 14.52 8.36 -16.05
N VAL A 306 15.15 9.02 -17.02
CA VAL A 306 14.46 9.87 -18.00
C VAL A 306 15.01 9.60 -19.40
N GLY A 307 14.18 9.03 -20.28
CA GLY A 307 14.52 8.89 -21.68
C GLY A 307 14.41 10.22 -22.43
N ARG A 308 15.43 10.63 -23.18
CA ARG A 308 15.39 11.87 -23.99
C ARG A 308 14.21 11.90 -24.95
N GLY A 309 13.95 10.79 -25.63
CA GLY A 309 12.81 10.66 -26.55
C GLY A 309 11.46 10.62 -25.85
N TRP A 310 11.40 10.26 -24.57
CA TRP A 310 10.16 10.31 -23.78
C TRP A 310 9.83 11.76 -23.43
N SER A 311 10.79 12.46 -22.83
CA SER A 311 10.64 13.87 -22.42
C SER A 311 10.33 14.77 -23.63
N ARG A 312 11.11 14.67 -24.71
CA ARG A 312 10.92 15.49 -25.93
C ARG A 312 9.58 15.28 -26.64
N ARG A 313 9.01 14.07 -26.57
CA ARG A 313 7.70 13.77 -27.18
C ARG A 313 6.52 14.16 -26.29
N GLY A 314 6.76 14.81 -25.16
CA GLY A 314 5.72 15.26 -24.23
C GLY A 314 5.41 14.28 -23.11
N GLY A 315 6.31 13.35 -22.80
CA GLY A 315 6.24 12.53 -21.58
C GLY A 315 6.34 13.41 -20.33
N ARG A 316 5.54 13.11 -19.31
CA ARG A 316 5.42 13.92 -18.08
C ARG A 316 5.30 13.04 -16.85
N LEU A 317 5.66 13.58 -15.69
CA LEU A 317 5.34 12.98 -14.41
C LEU A 317 3.98 13.48 -13.92
N VAL A 318 3.20 12.62 -13.27
CA VAL A 318 2.00 13.01 -12.53
C VAL A 318 1.98 12.36 -11.15
N ARG A 319 1.26 12.97 -10.22
CA ARG A 319 0.99 12.37 -8.93
C ARG A 319 -0.29 11.56 -8.99
N ALA A 320 -0.27 10.41 -8.34
CA ALA A 320 -1.47 9.67 -7.99
C ALA A 320 -1.46 9.34 -6.51
N ARG A 321 -2.62 8.93 -5.99
CA ARG A 321 -2.79 8.54 -4.61
C ARG A 321 -3.52 7.21 -4.52
N PHE A 322 -3.06 6.30 -3.69
CA PHE A 322 -3.85 5.12 -3.33
C PHE A 322 -5.06 5.53 -2.51
N LEU A 323 -6.23 5.13 -2.98
CA LEU A 323 -7.52 5.26 -2.30
C LEU A 323 -7.93 3.94 -1.63
N GLU A 324 -7.56 2.81 -2.25
CA GLU A 324 -7.81 1.48 -1.72
C GLU A 324 -6.63 0.55 -1.98
N MET A 325 -6.34 -0.32 -1.00
CA MET A 325 -5.50 -1.50 -1.16
C MET A 325 -6.17 -2.73 -0.54
N ARG A 326 -6.20 -3.82 -1.30
CA ARG A 326 -6.70 -5.13 -0.85
C ARG A 326 -5.68 -6.23 -1.13
N GLY A 327 -5.37 -6.98 -0.08
CA GLY A 327 -4.46 -8.11 -0.15
C GLY A 327 -4.99 -9.23 -1.03
N ARG A 328 -4.08 -9.90 -1.75
CA ARG A 328 -4.33 -11.16 -2.45
C ARG A 328 -3.38 -12.24 -1.93
N THR A 329 -3.59 -13.46 -2.37
CA THR A 329 -2.72 -14.61 -2.15
C THR A 329 -1.63 -14.74 -3.22
N THR A 330 -1.29 -13.64 -3.89
CA THR A 330 -0.32 -13.60 -4.99
C THR A 330 0.87 -12.71 -4.61
N PHE A 331 2.07 -13.21 -4.85
CA PHE A 331 3.33 -12.52 -4.56
C PHE A 331 4.21 -12.48 -5.82
N GLN A 332 4.94 -11.38 -5.98
CA GLN A 332 5.83 -11.17 -7.12
C GLN A 332 7.04 -10.33 -6.70
N ASP A 333 8.23 -10.77 -7.10
CA ASP A 333 9.52 -10.06 -7.01
C ASP A 333 9.79 -9.38 -5.64
N HIS A 334 9.24 -8.18 -5.46
CA HIS A 334 9.53 -7.27 -4.36
C HIS A 334 8.36 -7.05 -3.39
N GLY A 335 7.24 -7.77 -3.53
CA GLY A 335 6.13 -7.65 -2.59
C GLY A 335 4.83 -8.37 -2.98
N PRO A 336 3.74 -8.13 -2.22
CA PRO A 336 2.43 -8.68 -2.52
C PRO A 336 1.82 -8.02 -3.76
N VAL A 337 1.09 -8.81 -4.54
CA VAL A 337 0.18 -8.28 -5.56
C VAL A 337 -1.12 -7.86 -4.89
N LEU A 338 -1.49 -6.60 -5.06
CA LEU A 338 -2.66 -6.00 -4.42
C LEU A 338 -3.69 -5.60 -5.48
N ASP A 339 -4.98 -5.74 -5.16
CA ASP A 339 -5.99 -4.92 -5.84
C ASP A 339 -5.90 -3.51 -5.28
N THR A 340 -5.80 -2.52 -6.18
CA THR A 340 -5.64 -1.12 -5.79
C THR A 340 -6.62 -0.24 -6.53
N VAL A 341 -7.01 0.86 -5.88
CA VAL A 341 -7.67 2.00 -6.54
C VAL A 341 -6.75 3.22 -6.39
N LEU A 342 -6.44 3.86 -7.50
CA LEU A 342 -5.57 5.03 -7.60
C LEU A 342 -6.35 6.23 -8.10
N ARG A 343 -6.26 7.37 -7.41
CA ARG A 343 -6.69 8.67 -7.94
C ARG A 343 -5.54 9.31 -8.68
N ILE A 344 -5.65 9.44 -10.00
CA ILE A 344 -4.65 10.10 -10.84
C ILE A 344 -5.00 11.58 -10.96
N ARG A 345 -4.02 12.46 -10.73
CA ARG A 345 -4.14 13.91 -10.93
C ARG A 345 -3.38 14.30 -12.22
N PRO A 346 -4.08 14.50 -13.34
CA PRO A 346 -3.45 14.80 -14.62
C PRO A 346 -2.62 16.09 -14.59
N ALA A 347 -1.49 16.12 -15.32
CA ALA A 347 -0.63 17.30 -15.43
C ALA A 347 -1.27 18.45 -16.22
N ASP A 348 -2.31 18.17 -17.02
CA ASP A 348 -3.03 19.14 -17.84
C ASP A 348 -4.13 19.88 -17.07
N GLY A 349 -4.25 19.64 -15.76
CA GLY A 349 -5.26 20.29 -14.91
C GLY A 349 -6.68 19.74 -15.08
N THR A 350 -6.87 18.71 -15.91
CA THR A 350 -8.16 18.03 -16.02
C THR A 350 -8.55 17.37 -14.69
N ARG A 351 -9.86 17.13 -14.51
CA ARG A 351 -10.40 16.58 -13.26
C ARG A 351 -9.70 15.25 -12.92
N PRO A 352 -9.32 15.03 -11.64
CA PRO A 352 -8.80 13.76 -11.20
C PRO A 352 -9.76 12.61 -11.52
N PHE A 353 -9.20 11.45 -11.81
CA PHE A 353 -9.97 10.26 -12.14
C PHE A 353 -9.42 9.04 -11.42
N ASP A 354 -10.31 8.07 -11.15
CA ASP A 354 -9.98 6.90 -10.34
C ASP A 354 -9.81 5.67 -11.24
N VAL A 355 -8.75 4.91 -10.97
CA VAL A 355 -8.36 3.72 -11.74
C VAL A 355 -8.23 2.53 -10.81
N ALA A 356 -8.87 1.41 -11.17
CA ALA A 356 -8.62 0.13 -10.50
C ALA A 356 -7.52 -0.63 -11.22
N ARG A 357 -6.48 -1.04 -10.47
CA ARG A 357 -5.40 -1.86 -11.04
C ARG A 357 -4.84 -2.85 -10.04
N ARG A 358 -4.39 -4.00 -10.55
CA ARG A 358 -3.55 -4.94 -9.80
C ARG A 358 -2.10 -4.51 -9.89
N LEU A 359 -1.46 -4.37 -8.74
CA LEU A 359 -0.09 -3.87 -8.64
C LEU A 359 0.70 -4.66 -7.63
N THR A 360 1.93 -5.01 -7.99
CA THR A 360 2.94 -5.44 -7.02
C THR A 360 3.45 -4.20 -6.31
N VAL A 361 3.19 -4.09 -5.01
CA VAL A 361 3.64 -2.95 -4.21
C VAL A 361 4.89 -3.36 -3.41
N PRO A 362 6.02 -2.65 -3.56
CA PRO A 362 7.25 -2.95 -2.83
C PRO A 362 7.06 -2.96 -1.31
N MET A 363 7.67 -3.92 -0.63
CA MET A 363 7.60 -4.04 0.83
C MET A 363 8.17 -2.79 1.52
N ASN A 364 9.27 -2.23 1.01
CA ASN A 364 9.86 -1.00 1.55
C ASN A 364 8.90 0.21 1.50
N TYR A 365 8.02 0.29 0.49
CA TYR A 365 6.95 1.30 0.43
C TYR A 365 5.84 1.00 1.44
N LEU A 366 5.44 -0.27 1.59
CA LEU A 366 4.38 -0.69 2.53
C LEU A 366 4.70 -0.33 3.99
N VAL A 367 5.99 -0.29 4.33
CA VAL A 367 6.51 0.11 5.64
C VAL A 367 6.26 1.59 5.94
N VAL A 368 6.20 2.46 4.93
CA VAL A 368 6.01 3.91 5.10
C VAL A 368 4.59 4.37 4.74
N LEU A 369 3.65 3.45 4.54
CA LEU A 369 2.26 3.79 4.20
C LEU A 369 1.58 4.72 5.21
N HIS A 370 2.00 4.71 6.48
CA HIS A 370 1.44 5.62 7.49
C HIS A 370 1.79 7.09 7.22
N HIS A 371 2.91 7.36 6.53
CA HIS A 371 3.34 8.70 6.10
C HIS A 371 2.64 9.18 4.85
N THR A 372 2.58 8.35 3.80
CA THR A 372 2.06 8.76 2.50
C THR A 372 1.36 7.63 1.78
N ARG A 373 0.41 8.00 0.92
CA ARG A 373 -0.26 7.11 -0.05
C ARG A 373 -0.05 7.61 -1.47
N GLU A 374 0.84 8.59 -1.64
CA GLU A 374 1.12 9.22 -2.91
C GLU A 374 2.16 8.39 -3.68
N VAL A 375 1.99 8.34 -4.99
CA VAL A 375 2.89 7.66 -5.93
C VAL A 375 3.17 8.57 -7.12
N VAL A 376 4.34 8.37 -7.72
CA VAL A 376 4.75 9.06 -8.94
C VAL A 376 4.46 8.15 -10.13
N LEU A 377 3.73 8.68 -11.11
CA LEU A 377 3.48 8.00 -12.38
C LEU A 377 4.25 8.68 -13.51
N SER A 378 4.89 7.88 -14.34
CA SER A 378 5.40 8.29 -15.65
C SER A 378 4.30 8.16 -16.69
N VAL A 379 3.89 9.28 -17.28
CA VAL A 379 2.90 9.32 -18.36
C VAL A 379 3.59 9.15 -19.70
N SER A 380 3.09 8.25 -20.54
CA SER A 380 3.62 8.08 -21.89
C SER A 380 3.39 9.33 -22.75
N PRO A 381 4.20 9.56 -23.80
CA PRO A 381 4.12 10.78 -24.60
C PRO A 381 2.78 11.00 -25.31
N ASN A 382 2.02 9.93 -25.55
CA ASN A 382 0.67 10.04 -26.12
C ASN A 382 -0.43 10.30 -25.07
N GLY A 383 -0.08 10.39 -23.79
CA GLY A 383 -1.00 10.62 -22.68
C GLY A 383 -1.95 9.46 -22.36
N ARG A 384 -1.76 8.29 -22.98
CA ARG A 384 -2.73 7.17 -22.90
C ARG A 384 -2.36 6.13 -21.87
N SER A 385 -1.11 6.11 -21.41
CA SER A 385 -0.64 5.12 -20.45
C SER A 385 0.19 5.71 -19.33
N TYR A 386 0.10 5.08 -18.17
CA TYR A 386 0.75 5.49 -16.95
C TYR A 386 1.47 4.28 -16.38
N ASP A 387 2.74 4.46 -16.02
CA ASP A 387 3.57 3.43 -15.39
C ASP A 387 4.03 3.99 -14.03
N ILE A 388 3.87 3.23 -12.93
CA ILE A 388 4.37 3.65 -11.61
C ILE A 388 5.89 3.67 -11.65
N ASP A 389 6.49 4.76 -11.17
CA ASP A 389 7.92 4.90 -10.98
C ASP A 389 8.23 4.66 -9.50
N TRP A 390 8.60 3.43 -9.15
CA TRP A 390 8.84 3.06 -7.75
C TRP A 390 10.06 3.77 -7.16
N SER A 391 11.14 3.94 -7.92
CA SER A 391 12.28 4.76 -7.50
C SER A 391 11.90 6.19 -7.10
N ARG A 392 11.14 6.91 -7.95
CA ARG A 392 10.67 8.27 -7.60
C ARG A 392 9.63 8.25 -6.48
N THR A 393 8.77 7.24 -6.46
CA THR A 393 7.76 7.05 -5.42
C THR A 393 8.41 6.85 -4.05
N ASN A 394 9.43 6.02 -3.95
CA ASN A 394 10.16 5.74 -2.72
C ASN A 394 10.96 6.95 -2.25
N LEU A 395 11.57 7.70 -3.16
CA LEU A 395 12.21 8.98 -2.80
C LEU A 395 11.19 9.98 -2.24
N LEU A 396 10.03 10.14 -2.91
CA LEU A 396 8.96 11.03 -2.45
C LEU A 396 8.37 10.58 -1.10
N ALA A 397 8.27 9.26 -0.88
CA ALA A 397 7.75 8.68 0.36
C ALA A 397 8.72 8.80 1.54
N GLY A 398 9.97 9.19 1.31
CA GLY A 398 11.00 9.29 2.34
C GLY A 398 11.59 7.94 2.73
N VAL A 399 11.49 6.93 1.86
CA VAL A 399 12.19 5.63 2.00
C VAL A 399 13.71 5.89 2.01
N THR A 400 14.18 6.77 1.14
CA THR A 400 15.59 7.13 1.01
C THR A 400 15.77 8.63 1.21
N THR A 401 16.87 9.04 1.86
CA THR A 401 17.24 10.45 1.98
C THR A 401 17.91 10.91 0.69
N ALA A 402 17.48 12.05 0.12
CA ALA A 402 18.10 12.61 -1.06
C ALA A 402 19.24 13.57 -0.67
N THR A 403 20.25 13.65 -1.52
CA THR A 403 21.36 14.61 -1.36
C THR A 403 21.59 15.33 -2.66
N VAL A 404 21.72 16.66 -2.61
CA VAL A 404 22.15 17.47 -3.77
C VAL A 404 23.59 17.90 -3.52
N ILE A 405 24.50 17.57 -4.45
CA ILE A 405 25.87 18.08 -4.43
C ILE A 405 25.88 19.32 -5.31
N ALA A 406 26.06 20.48 -4.69
CA ALA A 406 26.09 21.78 -5.36
C ALA A 406 27.32 21.93 -6.29
N PRO A 407 27.33 22.93 -7.19
CA PRO A 407 28.46 23.14 -8.11
C PRO A 407 29.79 23.41 -7.40
N ASP A 408 29.73 23.98 -6.20
CA ASP A 408 30.87 24.22 -5.30
C ASP A 408 31.34 22.94 -4.57
N GLY A 409 30.64 21.82 -4.75
CA GLY A 409 30.94 20.55 -4.09
C GLY A 409 30.27 20.37 -2.73
N ARG A 410 29.52 21.36 -2.21
CA ARG A 410 28.82 21.24 -0.94
C ARG A 410 27.68 20.23 -1.03
N GLU A 411 27.60 19.33 -0.07
CA GLU A 411 26.47 18.41 0.07
C GLU A 411 25.32 19.09 0.83
N ILE A 412 24.15 19.08 0.20
CA ILE A 412 22.91 19.64 0.75
C ILE A 412 21.95 18.47 0.94
N PRO A 413 21.79 17.95 2.17
CA PRO A 413 20.81 16.92 2.44
C PRO A 413 19.41 17.50 2.22
N VAL A 414 18.60 16.82 1.41
CA VAL A 414 17.20 17.15 1.23
C VAL A 414 16.42 16.31 2.25
N PRO A 415 15.73 16.94 3.22
CA PRO A 415 14.99 16.21 4.24
C PRO A 415 14.01 15.20 3.63
N ARG A 416 13.85 14.06 4.29
CA ARG A 416 12.85 13.05 3.88
C ARG A 416 11.48 13.70 3.79
N ARG A 417 10.77 13.46 2.68
CA ARG A 417 9.44 14.04 2.39
C ARG A 417 9.45 15.57 2.21
N SER A 418 10.60 16.16 1.88
CA SER A 418 10.66 17.58 1.54
C SER A 418 9.78 17.90 0.33
N ASP A 419 9.03 19.00 0.42
CA ASP A 419 8.24 19.55 -0.70
C ASP A 419 9.11 19.98 -1.89
N ALA A 420 10.44 20.05 -1.73
CA ALA A 420 11.39 20.28 -2.81
C ALA A 420 11.52 19.08 -3.77
N LEU A 421 11.26 17.85 -3.32
CA LEU A 421 11.50 16.64 -4.11
C LEU A 421 10.64 16.60 -5.38
N TRP A 422 9.37 16.94 -5.28
CA TRP A 422 8.45 16.92 -6.42
C TRP A 422 8.82 17.94 -7.53
N PRO A 423 9.07 19.23 -7.21
CA PRO A 423 9.61 20.19 -8.17
C PRO A 423 10.94 19.74 -8.80
N LEU A 424 11.87 19.21 -8.02
CA LEU A 424 13.15 18.71 -8.54
C LEU A 424 12.96 17.55 -9.53
N MET A 425 12.12 16.56 -9.20
CA MET A 425 11.80 15.46 -10.11
C MET A 425 11.20 15.95 -11.44
N ASN A 426 10.26 16.91 -11.38
CA ASN A 426 9.64 17.47 -12.58
C ASN A 426 10.63 18.29 -13.42
N LEU A 427 11.48 19.08 -12.77
CA LEU A 427 12.53 19.85 -13.43
C LEU A 427 13.51 18.94 -14.19
N LEU A 428 13.96 17.85 -13.56
CA LEU A 428 14.83 16.87 -14.20
C LEU A 428 14.13 16.18 -15.38
N ALA A 429 12.86 15.79 -15.20
CA ALA A 429 12.05 15.16 -16.24
C ALA A 429 11.83 16.09 -17.45
N SER A 430 11.52 17.37 -17.23
CA SER A 430 11.27 18.35 -18.29
C SER A 430 12.53 18.68 -19.11
N HIS A 431 13.70 18.57 -18.51
CA HIS A 431 15.00 18.80 -19.17
C HIS A 431 15.68 17.52 -19.66
N ALA A 432 14.98 16.38 -19.63
CA ALA A 432 15.51 15.08 -20.03
C ALA A 432 16.79 14.65 -19.28
N VAL A 433 16.92 15.04 -18.00
CA VAL A 433 18.05 14.70 -17.15
C VAL A 433 17.72 13.43 -16.37
N SER A 434 18.37 12.33 -16.72
CA SER A 434 18.23 11.06 -16.02
C SER A 434 19.17 11.00 -14.80
N ASN A 435 18.61 10.73 -13.62
CA ASN A 435 19.38 10.54 -12.39
C ASN A 435 18.76 9.44 -11.53
N PRO A 436 19.09 8.16 -11.74
CA PRO A 436 18.47 7.06 -10.99
C PRO A 436 18.88 6.97 -9.52
N SER A 437 19.88 7.74 -9.09
CA SER A 437 20.39 7.74 -7.72
C SER A 437 19.62 8.74 -6.83
N PRO A 438 19.57 8.54 -5.50
CA PRO A 438 19.14 9.56 -4.54
C PRO A 438 20.10 10.77 -4.47
N VAL A 439 21.32 10.65 -5.03
CA VAL A 439 22.31 11.73 -5.07
C VAL A 439 22.25 12.45 -6.41
N LEU A 440 21.94 13.75 -6.36
CA LEU A 440 21.94 14.65 -7.53
C LEU A 440 23.21 15.49 -7.52
N ASP A 441 24.18 15.10 -8.33
CA ASP A 441 25.45 15.83 -8.46
C ASP A 441 25.38 16.88 -9.59
N LEU A 442 25.40 18.16 -9.20
CA LEU A 442 25.29 19.31 -10.11
C LEU A 442 26.61 19.67 -10.81
N ARG A 443 27.74 19.09 -10.40
CA ARG A 443 29.03 19.27 -11.07
C ARG A 443 29.12 18.46 -12.37
N LYS A 444 28.26 17.44 -12.51
CA LYS A 444 28.26 16.58 -13.69
C LYS A 444 27.82 17.37 -14.92
N ARG A 445 28.52 17.22 -16.03
CA ARG A 445 28.18 17.89 -17.31
C ARG A 445 26.70 17.72 -17.72
N ARG A 446 26.08 16.58 -17.39
CA ARG A 446 24.68 16.26 -17.72
C ARG A 446 23.64 17.11 -16.97
N THR A 447 23.99 17.65 -15.80
CA THR A 447 23.10 18.48 -14.96
C THR A 447 23.29 19.97 -15.22
N GLY A 448 24.31 20.37 -15.98
CA GLY A 448 24.61 21.76 -16.37
C GLY A 448 23.38 22.61 -16.75
N PRO A 449 22.48 22.13 -17.63
CA PRO A 449 21.30 22.90 -18.05
C PRO A 449 20.29 23.20 -16.94
N VAL A 450 20.31 22.46 -15.83
CA VAL A 450 19.33 22.58 -14.75
C VAL A 450 19.92 23.14 -13.45
N VAL A 451 21.23 23.40 -13.39
CA VAL A 451 21.91 23.81 -12.15
C VAL A 451 21.25 25.02 -11.49
N GLY A 452 21.06 26.11 -12.24
CA GLY A 452 20.46 27.34 -11.69
C GLY A 452 19.04 27.12 -11.18
N ALA A 453 18.23 26.37 -11.91
CA ALA A 453 16.86 26.06 -11.52
C ALA A 453 16.78 25.12 -10.30
N VAL A 454 17.68 24.13 -10.20
CA VAL A 454 17.78 23.27 -9.01
C VAL A 454 18.15 24.10 -7.78
N MET A 455 19.16 24.96 -7.88
CA MET A 455 19.56 25.82 -6.77
C MET A 455 18.44 26.80 -6.39
N GLY A 456 17.71 27.34 -7.35
CA GLY A 456 16.52 28.16 -7.10
C GLY A 456 15.45 27.41 -6.28
N VAL A 457 15.13 26.17 -6.64
CA VAL A 457 14.19 25.33 -5.87
C VAL A 457 14.68 25.09 -4.44
N LEU A 458 15.98 24.87 -4.23
CA LEU A 458 16.54 24.67 -2.89
C LEU A 458 16.51 25.96 -2.05
N LEU A 459 16.78 27.10 -2.67
CA LEU A 459 16.71 28.43 -2.05
C LEU A 459 15.29 28.78 -1.63
N ASP A 460 14.31 28.64 -2.53
CA ASP A 460 12.89 28.92 -2.28
C ASP A 460 12.32 28.07 -1.13
N ARG A 461 12.94 26.92 -0.85
CA ARG A 461 12.55 25.99 0.21
C ARG A 461 13.42 26.11 1.47
N GLY A 462 14.29 27.12 1.53
CA GLY A 462 15.16 27.38 2.69
C GLY A 462 16.21 26.29 2.95
N LEU A 463 16.49 25.43 1.98
CA LEU A 463 17.48 24.35 2.09
C LEU A 463 18.91 24.83 1.86
N THR A 464 19.07 26.03 1.32
CA THR A 464 20.35 26.72 1.21
C THR A 464 20.24 28.10 1.84
N ARG A 465 21.09 28.39 2.83
CA ARG A 465 21.25 29.74 3.39
C ARG A 465 21.92 30.62 2.34
N THR A 466 21.28 31.71 1.94
CA THR A 466 21.99 32.87 1.38
C THR A 466 22.68 33.56 2.54
N ASP A 467 23.99 33.39 2.68
CA ASP A 467 24.78 34.37 3.41
C ASP A 467 24.76 35.65 2.58
N HIS A 468 23.79 36.52 2.83
CA HIS A 468 23.93 37.94 2.53
C HIS A 468 24.85 38.54 3.58
N ARG A 469 26.15 38.41 3.35
CA ARG A 469 27.14 39.38 3.84
C ARG A 469 27.87 39.94 2.62
N ALA A 470 27.42 41.14 2.25
CA ALA A 470 28.18 42.09 1.44
C ALA A 470 29.33 42.67 2.28
#